data_AF-A0A538CEF1-F1
#
_entry.id   AF-A0A538CEF1-F1
#
_cell.length_a   1.000
_cell.length_b   1.000
_cell.length_c   1.000
_cell.angle_alpha   90.00
_cell.angle_beta   90.00
_cell.angle_gamma   90.00
#
_symmetry.space_group_name_H-M   'P 1'
#
loop_
_entity.id
_entity.type
_entity.pdbx_description
1 polymer ?
#
loop_
_entity_poly.entity_id
_entity_poly.type
_entity_poly.pdbx_seq_one_letter_code
_entity_poly.pdbx_strand_id
1 'polypeptide(L)'
;MAIKSKGRTRSRRTVSAAPKRGLVVRKPPIWRRRWVWLVVAVAAVAGILVGVFSVLHSHAVKAKADRETLAVRKVLNQLRAKLPDDRRAVPPDVVVIFPSVTQDLPKIGKDIRGDAAKQRGKEIADQAKTSSTALLAIPVDALIPAEFQTDRDTITDGMFLISRSIGLYQQVGAMVQTAADLSGPDQKSIIDQAIQLTQQAGSLFDQGYRKILNVTNRLNIPTTIPFNPPPAPSPGASGTSTPRPSASSSG
;
A
#
# COMPACT_ATOMS: atom_id res chain seq x y z
N MET A 1 58.63 -84.84 83.50
CA MET A 1 57.25 -85.23 83.87
C MET A 1 56.26 -84.26 83.21
N ALA A 2 55.40 -84.76 82.33
CA ALA A 2 54.47 -83.94 81.54
C ALA A 2 53.09 -83.89 82.21
N ILE A 3 52.65 -82.69 82.61
CA ILE A 3 51.32 -82.45 83.17
C ILE A 3 50.35 -82.14 82.03
N LYS A 4 49.48 -83.13 81.80
CA LYS A 4 48.37 -83.16 80.84
C LYS A 4 47.32 -82.11 81.21
N SER A 5 47.18 -81.05 80.42
CA SER A 5 46.06 -80.12 80.56
C SER A 5 44.84 -80.68 79.81
N LYS A 6 43.73 -80.83 80.54
CA LYS A 6 42.46 -81.37 80.05
C LYS A 6 41.67 -80.22 79.41
N GLY A 7 41.46 -80.29 78.10
CA GLY A 7 40.77 -79.26 77.31
C GLY A 7 39.30 -79.08 77.73
N ARG A 8 38.87 -77.83 77.89
CA ARG A 8 37.49 -77.43 78.20
C ARG A 8 36.77 -77.13 76.89
N THR A 9 35.96 -78.07 76.42
CA THR A 9 35.16 -77.96 75.20
C THR A 9 34.06 -76.90 75.39
N ARG A 10 34.24 -75.70 74.82
CA ARG A 10 33.16 -74.70 74.72
C ARG A 10 32.23 -75.08 73.58
N SER A 11 31.05 -75.59 73.93
CA SER A 11 29.92 -75.72 73.01
C SER A 11 29.55 -74.34 72.44
N ARG A 12 29.79 -74.14 71.13
CA ARG A 12 29.31 -72.98 70.38
C ARG A 12 27.91 -73.30 69.87
N ARG A 13 26.91 -72.61 70.42
CA ARG A 13 25.53 -72.56 69.93
C ARG A 13 25.55 -72.04 68.48
N THR A 14 25.28 -72.91 67.51
CA THR A 14 25.09 -72.53 66.11
C THR A 14 23.79 -71.75 65.97
N VAL A 15 23.90 -70.43 65.82
CA VAL A 15 22.79 -69.57 65.40
C VAL A 15 22.62 -69.78 63.89
N SER A 16 21.46 -70.26 63.48
CA SER A 16 21.07 -70.33 62.07
C SER A 16 21.21 -68.95 61.44
N ALA A 17 22.04 -68.81 60.41
CA ALA A 17 22.17 -67.57 59.66
C ALA A 17 20.81 -67.20 59.04
N ALA A 18 20.36 -65.97 59.27
CA ALA A 18 19.12 -65.46 58.68
C ALA A 18 19.19 -65.55 57.13
N PRO A 19 18.07 -65.86 56.44
CA PRO A 19 18.07 -65.96 54.99
C PRO A 19 18.52 -64.63 54.38
N LYS A 20 19.56 -64.66 53.54
CA LYS A 20 20.04 -63.48 52.82
C LYS A 20 18.88 -62.91 52.02
N ARG A 21 18.47 -61.66 52.30
CA ARG A 21 17.49 -60.95 51.47
C ARG A 21 18.00 -60.95 50.04
N GLY A 22 17.23 -61.52 49.12
CA GLY A 22 17.58 -61.54 47.71
C GLY A 22 17.85 -60.12 47.23
N LEU A 23 19.01 -59.91 46.60
CA LEU A 23 19.30 -58.66 45.90
C LEU A 23 18.23 -58.47 44.83
N VAL A 24 17.28 -57.58 45.09
CA VAL A 24 16.28 -57.19 44.10
C VAL A 24 17.03 -56.42 43.01
N VAL A 25 17.33 -57.11 41.90
CA VAL A 25 17.91 -56.49 40.72
C VAL A 25 16.90 -55.51 40.15
N ARG A 26 17.04 -54.24 40.53
CA ARG A 26 16.24 -53.16 39.95
C ARG A 26 16.69 -52.98 38.50
N LYS A 27 15.78 -53.18 37.55
CA LYS A 27 16.04 -52.89 36.14
C LYS A 27 16.52 -51.43 36.02
N PRO A 28 17.62 -51.15 35.30
CA PRO A 28 18.13 -49.80 35.19
C PRO A 28 17.08 -48.89 34.53
N PRO A 29 16.92 -47.65 35.03
CA PRO A 29 15.95 -46.72 34.49
C PRO A 29 16.18 -46.48 33.00
N ILE A 30 15.09 -46.31 32.25
CA ILE A 30 15.09 -46.29 30.78
C ILE A 30 16.04 -45.22 30.22
N TRP A 31 16.17 -44.08 30.91
CA TRP A 31 17.07 -42.97 30.56
C TRP A 31 18.58 -43.28 30.64
N ARG A 32 19.00 -44.39 31.25
CA ARG A 32 20.42 -44.84 31.23
C ARG A 32 20.76 -45.68 29.99
N ARG A 33 19.77 -46.06 29.17
CA ARG A 33 20.02 -46.84 27.96
C ARG A 33 20.57 -45.94 26.86
N ARG A 34 21.67 -46.36 26.21
CA ARG A 34 22.33 -45.60 25.13
C ARG A 34 21.39 -45.24 23.98
N TRP A 35 20.42 -46.11 23.67
CA TRP A 35 19.44 -45.84 22.61
C TRP A 35 18.51 -44.66 22.93
N VAL A 36 18.18 -44.42 24.20
CA VAL A 36 17.37 -43.26 24.60
C VAL A 36 18.14 -41.96 24.32
N TRP A 37 19.43 -41.92 24.61
CA TRP A 37 20.28 -40.78 24.26
C TRP A 37 20.45 -40.59 22.76
N LEU A 38 20.49 -41.67 21.97
CA LEU A 38 20.44 -41.58 20.50
C LEU A 38 19.14 -40.94 20.02
N VAL A 39 17.99 -41.34 20.55
CA VAL A 39 16.69 -40.75 20.19
C VAL A 39 16.64 -39.27 20.60
N VAL A 40 17.10 -38.93 21.80
CA VAL A 40 17.18 -37.53 22.26
C VAL A 40 18.12 -36.70 21.38
N ALA A 41 19.29 -37.24 21.02
CA ALA A 41 20.23 -36.56 20.14
C ALA A 41 19.64 -36.32 18.74
N VAL A 42 18.97 -37.32 18.17
CA VAL A 42 18.28 -37.19 16.87
C VAL A 42 17.16 -36.17 16.95
N ALA A 43 16.34 -36.19 18.01
CA ALA A 43 15.28 -35.21 18.21
C ALA A 43 15.83 -33.78 18.38
N ALA A 44 16.94 -33.62 19.11
CA ALA A 44 17.60 -32.32 19.26
C ALA A 44 18.14 -31.80 17.92
N VAL A 45 18.81 -32.64 17.13
CA VAL A 45 19.31 -32.28 15.79
C VAL A 45 18.15 -31.91 14.86
N ALA A 46 17.08 -32.71 14.84
CA ALA A 46 15.89 -32.40 14.05
C ALA A 46 15.25 -31.06 14.45
N GLY A 47 15.14 -30.77 15.75
CA GLY A 47 14.63 -29.49 16.24
C GLY A 47 15.48 -28.29 15.80
N ILE A 48 16.81 -28.42 15.83
CA ILE A 48 17.74 -27.38 15.35
C ILE A 48 17.56 -27.15 13.85
N LEU A 49 17.49 -28.22 13.06
CA LEU A 49 17.31 -28.13 11.61
C LEU A 49 15.98 -27.45 11.24
N VAL A 50 14.88 -27.82 11.90
CA VAL A 50 13.57 -27.17 11.71
C VAL A 50 13.63 -25.69 12.09
N GLY A 51 14.28 -25.35 13.21
CA GLY A 51 14.46 -23.97 13.63
C GLY A 51 15.23 -23.12 12.61
N VAL A 52 16.38 -23.62 12.15
CA VAL A 52 17.20 -22.93 11.14
C VAL A 52 16.47 -22.79 9.81
N PHE A 53 15.79 -23.85 9.34
CA PHE A 53 15.03 -23.80 8.10
C PHE A 53 13.86 -22.80 8.18
N SER A 54 13.14 -22.77 9.31
CA SER A 54 12.06 -21.81 9.55
C SER A 54 12.57 -20.37 9.53
N VAL A 55 13.70 -20.10 10.16
CA VAL A 55 14.33 -18.76 10.16
C VAL A 55 14.76 -18.38 8.74
N LEU A 56 15.47 -19.24 8.01
CA LEU A 56 15.90 -18.96 6.63
C LEU A 56 14.71 -18.73 5.70
N HIS A 57 13.67 -19.55 5.81
CA HIS A 57 12.45 -19.39 5.03
C HIS A 57 11.76 -18.07 5.36
N SER A 58 11.63 -17.71 6.64
CA SER A 58 11.02 -16.44 7.05
C SER A 58 11.81 -15.23 6.55
N HIS A 59 13.15 -15.29 6.53
CA HIS A 59 13.99 -14.24 5.98
C HIS A 59 13.84 -14.11 4.46
N ALA A 60 13.78 -15.23 3.73
CA ALA A 60 13.56 -15.22 2.28
C ALA A 60 12.19 -14.65 1.92
N VAL A 61 11.14 -15.02 2.66
CA VAL A 61 9.78 -14.49 2.47
C VAL A 61 9.72 -12.98 2.77
N LYS A 62 10.33 -12.54 3.87
CA LYS A 62 10.42 -11.10 4.21
C LYS A 62 11.20 -10.32 3.16
N ALA A 63 12.39 -10.80 2.77
CA ALA A 63 13.21 -10.14 1.76
C ALA A 63 12.50 -10.05 0.40
N LYS A 64 11.69 -11.05 0.04
CA LYS A 64 10.85 -11.00 -1.16
C LYS A 64 9.76 -9.92 -1.03
N ALA A 65 9.03 -9.90 0.09
CA ALA A 65 8.02 -8.88 0.36
C ALA A 65 8.60 -7.45 0.39
N ASP A 66 9.79 -7.25 0.96
CA ASP A 66 10.46 -5.96 1.01
C ASP A 66 10.88 -5.48 -0.41
N ARG A 67 11.31 -6.39 -1.28
CA ARG A 67 11.61 -6.06 -2.69
C ARG A 67 10.36 -5.69 -3.46
N GLU A 68 9.27 -6.43 -3.26
CA GLU A 68 7.96 -6.16 -3.86
C GLU A 68 7.43 -4.77 -3.45
N THR A 69 7.45 -4.48 -2.14
CA THR A 69 6.99 -3.19 -1.61
C THR A 69 7.81 -2.02 -2.15
N LEU A 70 9.14 -2.18 -2.25
CA LEU A 70 10.04 -1.16 -2.78
C LEU A 70 9.79 -0.91 -4.28
N ALA A 71 9.60 -1.98 -5.06
CA ALA A 71 9.27 -1.91 -6.48
C ALA A 71 7.94 -1.17 -6.71
N VAL A 72 6.87 -1.57 -6.02
CA VAL A 72 5.56 -0.92 -6.11
C VAL A 72 5.63 0.53 -5.64
N ARG A 73 6.35 0.82 -4.56
CA ARG A 73 6.53 2.20 -4.06
C ARG A 73 7.24 3.11 -5.07
N LYS A 74 8.22 2.59 -5.83
CA LYS A 74 8.85 3.36 -6.92
C LYS A 74 7.85 3.73 -8.00
N VAL A 75 7.02 2.78 -8.43
CA VAL A 75 5.97 3.04 -9.42
C VAL A 75 4.97 4.07 -8.90
N LEU A 76 4.50 3.95 -7.65
CA LEU A 76 3.61 4.93 -7.04
C LEU A 76 4.20 6.33 -6.97
N ASN A 77 5.47 6.45 -6.61
CA ASN A 77 6.13 7.75 -6.53
C ASN A 77 6.23 8.40 -7.91
N GLN A 78 6.52 7.60 -8.96
CA GLN A 78 6.50 8.10 -10.33
C GLN A 78 5.10 8.47 -10.78
N LEU A 79 4.10 7.62 -10.51
CA LEU A 79 2.69 7.90 -10.81
C LEU A 79 2.28 9.24 -10.18
N ARG A 80 2.53 9.44 -8.88
CA ARG A 80 2.22 10.68 -8.16
C ARG A 80 2.91 11.90 -8.74
N ALA A 81 4.17 11.77 -9.15
CA ALA A 81 4.94 12.85 -9.75
C ALA A 81 4.48 13.21 -11.16
N LYS A 82 3.78 12.29 -11.85
CA LYS A 82 3.31 12.48 -13.23
C LYS A 82 1.80 12.73 -13.36
N LEU A 83 1.05 12.63 -12.25
CA LEU A 83 -0.35 13.01 -12.21
C LEU A 83 -0.51 14.53 -12.42
N PRO A 84 -1.64 14.99 -12.98
CA PRO A 84 -1.91 16.42 -13.17
C PRO A 84 -1.84 17.18 -11.84
N ASP A 85 -1.36 18.43 -11.87
CA ASP A 85 -1.33 19.30 -10.69
C ASP A 85 -2.75 19.65 -10.19
N ASP A 86 -3.72 19.69 -11.11
CA ASP A 86 -5.14 19.83 -10.77
C ASP A 86 -5.73 18.50 -10.28
N ARG A 87 -5.36 18.13 -9.05
CA ARG A 87 -5.85 16.96 -8.34
C ARG A 87 -6.29 17.34 -6.93
N ARG A 88 -7.40 16.76 -6.46
CA ARG A 88 -7.85 16.88 -5.07
C ARG A 88 -8.01 15.51 -4.46
N ALA A 89 -7.42 15.33 -3.27
CA ALA A 89 -7.69 14.17 -2.44
C ALA A 89 -9.05 14.36 -1.76
N VAL A 90 -9.99 13.45 -2.04
CA VAL A 90 -11.30 13.38 -1.40
C VAL A 90 -11.28 12.18 -0.45
N PRO A 91 -11.43 12.41 0.87
CA PRO A 91 -11.52 11.32 1.85
C PRO A 91 -12.67 10.34 1.50
N PRO A 92 -12.53 9.03 1.76
CA PRO A 92 -11.45 8.40 2.51
C PRO A 92 -10.21 8.02 1.68
N ASP A 93 -10.28 7.85 0.35
CA ASP A 93 -9.14 7.40 -0.48
C ASP A 93 -9.29 7.73 -1.98
N VAL A 94 -10.14 8.68 -2.34
CA VAL A 94 -10.47 8.97 -3.75
C VAL A 94 -9.64 10.16 -4.24
N VAL A 95 -9.02 10.04 -5.41
CA VAL A 95 -8.34 11.15 -6.07
C VAL A 95 -9.23 11.62 -7.21
N VAL A 96 -9.65 12.89 -7.17
CA VAL A 96 -10.36 13.50 -8.29
C VAL A 96 -9.35 14.28 -9.11
N ILE A 97 -9.18 13.88 -10.37
CA ILE A 97 -8.40 14.63 -11.37
C ILE A 97 -9.28 15.62 -12.12
N PHE A 98 -8.71 16.75 -12.50
CA PHE A 98 -9.39 17.81 -13.24
C PHE A 98 -10.70 18.32 -12.60
N PRO A 99 -10.77 18.57 -11.27
CA PRO A 99 -11.97 19.11 -10.63
C PRO A 99 -12.37 20.48 -11.19
N SER A 100 -11.41 21.26 -11.70
CA SER A 100 -11.71 22.55 -12.33
C SER A 100 -12.53 22.38 -13.62
N VAL A 101 -12.31 21.31 -14.39
CA VAL A 101 -13.09 21.00 -15.60
C VAL A 101 -14.56 20.76 -15.27
N THR A 102 -14.82 19.96 -14.24
CA THR A 102 -16.19 19.68 -13.78
C THR A 102 -16.91 20.95 -13.28
N GLN A 103 -16.17 21.90 -12.71
CA GLN A 103 -16.71 23.18 -12.22
C GLN A 103 -16.91 24.21 -13.34
N ASP A 104 -16.06 24.18 -14.37
CA ASP A 104 -16.05 25.17 -15.44
C ASP A 104 -16.98 24.80 -16.60
N LEU A 105 -17.17 23.51 -16.89
CA LEU A 105 -18.09 23.02 -17.94
C LEU A 105 -19.48 23.68 -17.89
N PRO A 106 -20.21 23.70 -16.75
CA PRO A 106 -21.54 24.32 -16.70
C PRO A 106 -21.54 25.85 -16.83
N LYS A 107 -20.36 26.50 -16.74
CA LYS A 107 -20.19 27.95 -16.90
C LYS A 107 -19.88 28.34 -18.34
N ILE A 108 -19.48 27.39 -19.19
CA ILE A 108 -19.23 27.64 -20.61
C ILE A 108 -20.55 28.01 -21.29
N GLY A 109 -20.54 29.10 -22.06
CA GLY A 109 -21.75 29.66 -22.67
C GLY A 109 -22.57 30.57 -21.75
N LYS A 110 -22.30 30.58 -20.43
CA LYS A 110 -22.89 31.53 -19.47
C LYS A 110 -21.89 32.62 -19.09
N ASP A 111 -20.87 32.23 -18.33
CA ASP A 111 -19.87 33.13 -17.74
C ASP A 111 -18.54 33.09 -18.51
N ILE A 112 -18.22 31.94 -19.13
CA ILE A 112 -17.01 31.74 -19.94
C ILE A 112 -17.42 31.62 -21.41
N ARG A 113 -17.02 32.57 -22.25
CA ARG A 113 -17.43 32.68 -23.66
C ARG A 113 -16.27 33.04 -24.57
N GLY A 114 -16.46 32.77 -25.87
CA GLY A 114 -15.51 33.15 -26.92
C GLY A 114 -14.10 32.63 -26.67
N ASP A 115 -13.11 33.51 -26.81
CA ASP A 115 -11.69 33.14 -26.68
C ASP A 115 -11.32 32.57 -25.31
N ALA A 116 -11.99 32.99 -24.24
CA ALA A 116 -11.76 32.43 -22.90
C ALA A 116 -12.17 30.95 -22.82
N ALA A 117 -13.27 30.57 -23.48
CA ALA A 117 -13.71 29.17 -23.54
C ALA A 117 -12.77 28.32 -24.41
N LYS A 118 -12.29 28.87 -25.54
CA LYS A 118 -11.28 28.20 -26.39
C LYS A 118 -9.98 27.97 -25.65
N GLN A 119 -9.47 29.01 -24.98
CA GLN A 119 -8.25 28.94 -24.21
C GLN A 119 -8.37 27.90 -23.09
N ARG A 120 -9.51 27.86 -22.39
CA ARG A 120 -9.76 26.86 -21.36
C ARG A 120 -9.79 25.44 -21.91
N GLY A 121 -10.50 25.20 -23.02
CA GLY A 121 -10.52 23.90 -23.68
C GLY A 121 -9.15 23.45 -24.14
N LYS A 122 -8.30 24.39 -24.59
CA LYS A 122 -6.91 24.13 -24.97
C LYS A 122 -6.04 23.76 -23.77
N GLU A 123 -6.11 24.51 -22.67
CA GLU A 123 -5.38 24.19 -21.44
C GLU A 123 -5.72 22.80 -20.92
N ILE A 124 -7.00 22.44 -20.91
CA ILE A 124 -7.46 21.11 -20.49
C ILE A 124 -6.85 20.03 -21.40
N ALA A 125 -6.93 20.22 -22.72
CA ALA A 125 -6.39 19.26 -23.68
C ALA A 125 -4.87 19.11 -23.55
N ASP A 126 -4.14 20.22 -23.38
CA ASP A 126 -2.68 20.24 -23.26
C ASP A 126 -2.21 19.60 -21.94
N GLN A 127 -2.89 19.90 -20.82
CA GLN A 127 -2.62 19.28 -19.52
C GLN A 127 -2.92 17.78 -19.55
N ALA A 128 -4.04 17.37 -20.14
CA ALA A 128 -4.40 15.97 -20.30
C ALA A 128 -3.39 15.23 -21.18
N LYS A 129 -2.99 15.80 -22.32
CA LYS A 129 -1.99 15.21 -23.22
C LYS A 129 -0.63 15.06 -22.54
N THR A 130 -0.18 16.09 -21.83
CA THR A 130 1.09 16.08 -21.08
C THR A 130 1.08 14.99 -20.02
N SER A 131 0.00 14.91 -19.24
CA SER A 131 -0.15 13.91 -18.17
C SER A 131 -0.24 12.49 -18.75
N SER A 132 -1.01 12.27 -19.81
CA SER A 132 -1.13 10.97 -20.48
C SER A 132 0.21 10.48 -21.03
N THR A 133 0.96 11.35 -21.71
CA THR A 133 2.29 11.03 -22.24
C THR A 133 3.27 10.70 -21.10
N ALA A 134 3.24 11.47 -20.02
CA ALA A 134 4.09 11.25 -18.86
C ALA A 134 3.78 9.94 -18.13
N LEU A 135 2.51 9.52 -18.09
CA LEU A 135 2.09 8.26 -17.49
C LEU A 135 2.47 7.04 -18.34
N LEU A 136 2.30 7.13 -19.66
CA LEU A 136 2.71 6.07 -20.59
C LEU A 136 4.23 5.86 -20.61
N ALA A 137 4.99 6.89 -20.26
CA ALA A 137 6.45 6.82 -20.18
C ALA A 137 6.97 6.10 -18.92
N ILE A 138 6.11 5.74 -17.96
CA ILE A 138 6.51 5.03 -16.74
C ILE A 138 6.76 3.56 -17.09
N PRO A 139 8.01 3.05 -16.96
CA PRO A 139 8.33 1.69 -17.35
C PRO A 139 8.00 0.72 -16.20
N VAL A 140 6.71 0.41 -16.01
CA VAL A 140 6.24 -0.52 -14.97
C VAL A 140 6.98 -1.86 -15.05
N ASP A 141 7.20 -2.33 -16.28
CA ASP A 141 7.91 -3.57 -16.58
C ASP A 141 9.36 -3.61 -16.13
N ALA A 142 10.04 -2.46 -16.13
CA ALA A 142 11.41 -2.34 -15.66
C ALA A 142 11.48 -2.10 -14.15
N LEU A 143 10.42 -1.54 -13.56
CA LEU A 143 10.36 -1.17 -12.16
C LEU A 143 9.87 -2.31 -11.26
N ILE A 144 8.99 -3.17 -11.76
CA ILE A 144 8.47 -4.33 -11.05
C ILE A 144 9.09 -5.60 -11.65
N PRO A 145 9.97 -6.28 -10.89
CA PRO A 145 10.57 -7.53 -11.33
C PRO A 145 9.55 -8.58 -11.79
N ALA A 146 9.92 -9.41 -12.76
CA ALA A 146 9.06 -10.45 -13.32
C ALA A 146 8.57 -11.50 -12.29
N GLU A 147 9.29 -11.65 -11.16
CA GLU A 147 8.88 -12.51 -10.04
C GLU A 147 7.59 -12.04 -9.32
N PHE A 148 7.12 -10.82 -9.61
CA PHE A 148 5.89 -10.21 -9.08
C PHE A 148 4.85 -9.93 -10.18
N GLN A 149 4.68 -10.87 -11.10
CA GLN A 149 3.86 -10.67 -12.30
C GLN A 149 2.41 -10.29 -12.02
N THR A 150 1.76 -10.90 -11.02
CA THR A 150 0.37 -10.57 -10.64
C THR A 150 0.20 -9.08 -10.28
N ASP A 151 1.16 -8.54 -9.54
CA ASP A 151 1.15 -7.15 -9.05
C ASP A 151 1.47 -6.19 -10.19
N ARG A 152 2.45 -6.57 -11.01
CA ARG A 152 2.78 -5.87 -12.25
C ARG A 152 1.59 -5.77 -13.19
N ASP A 153 0.89 -6.86 -13.44
CA ASP A 153 -0.29 -6.89 -14.33
C ASP A 153 -1.41 -6.02 -13.77
N THR A 154 -1.68 -6.11 -12.46
CA THR A 154 -2.71 -5.30 -11.79
C THR A 154 -2.40 -3.81 -11.83
N ILE A 155 -1.14 -3.43 -11.61
CA ILE A 155 -0.68 -2.03 -11.68
C ILE A 155 -0.72 -1.52 -13.12
N THR A 156 -0.29 -2.34 -14.08
CA THR A 156 -0.30 -2.00 -15.51
C THR A 156 -1.73 -1.76 -16.01
N ASP A 157 -2.66 -2.64 -15.65
CA ASP A 157 -4.09 -2.47 -15.94
C ASP A 157 -4.67 -1.21 -15.27
N GLY A 158 -4.32 -0.96 -14.01
CA GLY A 158 -4.70 0.27 -13.31
C GLY A 158 -4.18 1.54 -14.01
N MET A 159 -2.91 1.54 -14.43
CA MET A 159 -2.30 2.64 -15.17
C MET A 159 -2.89 2.82 -16.56
N PHE A 160 -3.24 1.72 -17.25
CA PHE A 160 -3.95 1.78 -18.51
C PHE A 160 -5.30 2.48 -18.36
N LEU A 161 -6.11 2.12 -17.35
CA LEU A 161 -7.39 2.78 -17.07
C LEU A 161 -7.23 4.27 -16.75
N ILE A 162 -6.22 4.64 -15.96
CA ILE A 162 -5.91 6.04 -15.65
C ILE A 162 -5.47 6.80 -16.91
N SER A 163 -4.64 6.20 -17.77
CA SER A 163 -4.24 6.85 -19.03
C SER A 163 -5.43 7.04 -19.97
N ARG A 164 -6.35 6.07 -20.01
CA ARG A 164 -7.57 6.12 -20.80
C ARG A 164 -8.51 7.22 -20.31
N SER A 165 -8.68 7.37 -18.99
CA SER A 165 -9.51 8.43 -18.43
C SER A 165 -8.95 9.82 -18.74
N ILE A 166 -7.63 10.01 -18.62
CA ILE A 166 -6.98 11.27 -19.01
C ILE A 166 -7.14 11.54 -20.51
N GLY A 167 -7.08 10.51 -21.35
CA GLY A 167 -7.40 10.63 -22.77
C GLY A 167 -8.82 11.13 -23.04
N LEU A 168 -9.79 10.76 -22.21
CA LEU A 168 -11.15 11.31 -22.30
C LEU A 168 -11.21 12.79 -21.93
N TYR A 169 -10.44 13.25 -20.94
CA TYR A 169 -10.34 14.68 -20.64
C TYR A 169 -9.75 15.50 -21.80
N GLN A 170 -8.84 14.91 -22.59
CA GLN A 170 -8.36 15.55 -23.80
C GLN A 170 -9.49 15.75 -24.83
N GLN A 171 -10.38 14.75 -24.98
CA GLN A 171 -11.57 14.86 -25.84
C GLN A 171 -12.55 15.91 -25.30
N VAL A 172 -12.75 15.98 -23.98
CA VAL A 172 -13.54 17.05 -23.33
C VAL A 172 -12.97 18.43 -23.67
N GLY A 173 -11.65 18.61 -23.59
CA GLY A 173 -11.01 19.87 -23.97
C GLY A 173 -11.28 20.26 -25.43
N ALA A 174 -11.23 19.29 -26.36
CA ALA A 174 -11.57 19.52 -27.76
C ALA A 174 -13.06 19.86 -27.96
N MET A 175 -13.98 19.19 -27.26
CA MET A 175 -15.41 19.50 -27.27
C MET A 175 -15.68 20.92 -26.76
N VAL A 176 -14.98 21.35 -25.72
CA VAL A 176 -15.08 22.72 -25.18
C VAL A 176 -14.60 23.75 -26.21
N GLN A 177 -13.52 23.48 -26.94
CA GLN A 177 -13.06 24.37 -28.01
C GLN A 177 -14.11 24.50 -29.12
N THR A 178 -14.70 23.39 -29.57
CA THR A 178 -15.77 23.40 -30.58
C THR A 178 -17.02 24.13 -30.05
N ALA A 179 -17.40 23.89 -28.80
CA ALA A 179 -18.54 24.55 -28.17
C ALA A 179 -18.34 26.07 -28.03
N ALA A 180 -17.10 26.55 -27.95
CA ALA A 180 -16.81 27.98 -27.83
C ALA A 180 -17.17 28.79 -29.08
N ASP A 181 -17.20 28.16 -30.25
CA ASP A 181 -17.63 28.76 -31.53
C ASP A 181 -19.14 28.69 -31.77
N LEU A 182 -19.85 27.91 -30.94
CA LEU A 182 -21.29 27.73 -31.03
C LEU A 182 -22.01 28.60 -30.00
N SER A 183 -23.32 28.75 -30.17
CA SER A 183 -24.18 29.44 -29.21
C SER A 183 -25.54 28.74 -29.10
N GLY A 184 -26.26 29.02 -28.01
CA GLY A 184 -27.62 28.53 -27.84
C GLY A 184 -27.70 27.01 -27.64
N PRO A 185 -28.70 26.33 -28.23
CA PRO A 185 -28.95 24.90 -28.01
C PRO A 185 -27.79 23.98 -28.40
N ASP A 186 -27.07 24.30 -29.49
CA ASP A 186 -25.99 23.46 -30.01
C ASP A 186 -24.77 23.47 -29.08
N GLN A 187 -24.40 24.65 -28.57
CA GLN A 187 -23.38 24.78 -27.54
C GLN A 187 -23.75 23.98 -26.30
N LYS A 188 -25.00 24.09 -25.84
CA LYS A 188 -25.46 23.34 -24.67
C LYS A 188 -25.39 21.83 -24.89
N SER A 189 -25.79 21.32 -26.06
CA SER A 189 -25.73 19.90 -26.37
C SER A 189 -24.30 19.35 -26.30
N ILE A 190 -23.32 20.08 -26.84
CA ILE A 190 -21.91 19.67 -26.76
C ILE A 190 -21.38 19.71 -25.33
N ILE A 191 -21.74 20.74 -24.55
CA ILE A 191 -21.34 20.83 -23.15
C ILE A 191 -21.97 19.70 -22.31
N ASP A 192 -23.23 19.35 -22.55
CA ASP A 192 -23.90 18.23 -21.87
C ASP A 192 -23.20 16.89 -22.20
N GLN A 193 -22.78 16.68 -23.45
CA GLN A 193 -21.95 15.52 -23.85
C GLN A 193 -20.58 15.54 -23.16
N ALA A 194 -19.93 16.69 -23.08
CA ALA A 194 -18.64 16.85 -22.40
C ALA A 194 -18.75 16.55 -20.89
N ILE A 195 -19.86 16.91 -20.25
CA ILE A 195 -20.16 16.57 -18.85
C ILE A 195 -20.30 15.06 -18.68
N GLN A 196 -21.06 14.38 -19.54
CA GLN A 196 -21.19 12.92 -19.50
C GLN A 196 -19.84 12.22 -19.69
N LEU A 197 -19.03 12.71 -20.63
CA LEU A 197 -17.69 12.17 -20.88
C LEU A 197 -16.76 12.37 -19.68
N THR A 198 -16.88 13.50 -18.98
CA THR A 198 -16.14 13.78 -17.74
C THR A 198 -16.52 12.82 -16.62
N GLN A 199 -17.81 12.48 -16.49
CA GLN A 199 -18.27 11.48 -15.51
C GLN A 199 -17.72 10.08 -15.83
N GLN A 200 -17.74 9.68 -17.10
CA GLN A 200 -17.14 8.43 -17.56
C GLN A 200 -15.64 8.40 -17.28
N ALA A 201 -14.92 9.48 -17.59
CA ALA A 201 -13.50 9.64 -17.29
C ALA A 201 -13.22 9.49 -15.79
N GLY A 202 -13.99 10.16 -14.93
CA GLY A 202 -13.89 10.03 -13.48
C GLY A 202 -14.05 8.57 -13.02
N SER A 203 -15.07 7.87 -13.52
CA SER A 203 -15.31 6.47 -13.17
C SER A 203 -14.18 5.52 -13.58
N LEU A 204 -13.56 5.74 -14.76
CA LEU A 204 -12.42 4.95 -15.23
C LEU A 204 -11.17 5.23 -14.40
N PHE A 205 -10.95 6.50 -14.07
CA PHE A 205 -9.87 6.91 -13.18
C PHE A 205 -10.01 6.24 -11.82
N ASP A 206 -11.19 6.29 -11.21
CA ASP A 206 -11.45 5.68 -9.90
C ASP A 206 -11.23 4.16 -9.93
N GLN A 207 -11.67 3.48 -10.98
CA GLN A 207 -11.43 2.04 -11.15
C GLN A 207 -9.94 1.71 -11.25
N GLY A 208 -9.20 2.45 -12.10
CA GLY A 208 -7.76 2.26 -12.24
C GLY A 208 -7.00 2.56 -10.95
N TYR A 209 -7.37 3.65 -10.27
CA TYR A 209 -6.76 4.06 -9.02
C TYR A 209 -7.03 3.06 -7.89
N ARG A 210 -8.25 2.52 -7.79
CA ARG A 210 -8.61 1.47 -6.82
C ARG A 210 -7.81 0.18 -7.02
N LYS A 211 -7.54 -0.22 -8.27
CA LYS A 211 -6.67 -1.39 -8.54
C LYS A 211 -5.28 -1.20 -7.95
N ILE A 212 -4.71 -0.01 -8.14
CA ILE A 212 -3.41 0.35 -7.58
C ILE A 212 -3.48 0.39 -6.04
N LEU A 213 -4.53 0.99 -5.47
CA LEU A 213 -4.74 1.03 -4.02
C LEU A 213 -4.87 -0.36 -3.40
N ASN A 214 -5.54 -1.30 -4.06
CA ASN A 214 -5.67 -2.67 -3.57
C ASN A 214 -4.32 -3.37 -3.46
N VAL A 215 -3.42 -3.16 -4.44
CA VAL A 215 -2.06 -3.69 -4.40
C VAL A 215 -1.28 -3.04 -3.25
N THR A 216 -1.36 -1.73 -3.09
CA THR A 216 -0.64 -1.02 -2.01
C THR A 216 -1.14 -1.36 -0.62
N ASN A 217 -2.45 -1.54 -0.45
CA ASN A 217 -3.06 -1.92 0.81
C ASN A 217 -2.65 -3.35 1.20
N ARG A 218 -2.61 -4.27 0.24
CA ARG A 218 -2.11 -5.64 0.47
C ARG A 218 -0.64 -5.65 0.89
N LEU A 219 0.16 -4.76 0.29
CA LEU A 219 1.58 -4.60 0.62
C LEU A 219 1.84 -3.67 1.82
N ASN A 220 0.78 -3.19 2.48
CA ASN A 220 0.85 -2.28 3.62
C ASN A 220 1.70 -1.01 3.35
N ILE A 221 1.68 -0.51 2.11
CA ILE A 221 2.39 0.70 1.69
C ILE A 221 1.53 1.91 2.05
N PRO A 222 2.04 2.90 2.81
CA PRO A 222 1.27 4.09 3.16
C PRO A 222 0.97 4.93 1.90
N THR A 223 -0.32 5.09 1.62
CA THR A 223 -0.84 5.81 0.45
C THR A 223 -1.26 7.26 0.74
N THR A 224 -0.87 7.84 1.87
CA THR A 224 -1.20 9.23 2.19
C THR A 224 -0.76 10.18 1.07
N ILE A 225 -1.72 10.93 0.52
CA ILE A 225 -1.48 12.07 -0.35
C ILE A 225 -1.60 13.30 0.57
N PRO A 226 -0.64 14.22 0.59
CA PRO A 226 -0.79 15.44 1.37
C PRO A 226 -2.04 16.19 0.89
N PHE A 227 -2.97 16.43 1.82
CA PHE A 227 -4.15 17.26 1.59
C PHE A 227 -3.67 18.70 1.38
N ASN A 228 -3.78 19.20 0.14
CA ASN A 228 -3.65 20.63 -0.11
C ASN A 228 -5.08 21.20 -0.10
N PRO A 229 -5.48 21.95 0.95
CA PRO A 229 -6.79 22.59 0.96
C PRO A 229 -6.93 23.48 -0.28
N PRO A 230 -8.14 23.59 -0.87
CA PRO A 230 -8.35 24.53 -1.96
C PRO A 230 -7.88 25.93 -1.54
N PRO A 231 -7.23 26.71 -2.43
CA PRO A 231 -6.93 28.10 -2.13
C PRO A 231 -8.23 28.80 -1.74
N ALA A 232 -8.22 29.46 -0.57
CA ALA A 232 -9.36 30.23 -0.10
C ALA A 232 -9.77 31.21 -1.22
N PRO A 233 -11.08 31.42 -1.46
CA PRO A 233 -11.50 32.45 -2.40
C PRO A 233 -10.87 33.78 -1.95
N SER A 234 -10.06 34.38 -2.82
CA SER A 234 -9.54 35.72 -2.59
C SER A 234 -10.72 36.64 -2.26
N PRO A 235 -10.70 37.36 -1.13
CA PRO A 235 -11.75 38.34 -0.84
C PRO A 235 -11.79 39.32 -2.02
N GLY A 236 -12.89 39.28 -2.77
CA GLY A 236 -13.16 40.29 -3.77
C GLY A 236 -13.05 41.66 -3.11
N ALA A 237 -12.31 42.56 -3.75
CA ALA A 237 -12.30 43.96 -3.42
C ALA A 237 -13.70 44.53 -3.68
N SER A 238 -14.60 44.35 -2.72
CA SER A 238 -15.84 45.11 -2.64
C SER A 238 -15.44 46.53 -2.26
N GLY A 239 -15.42 47.40 -3.26
CA GLY A 239 -15.33 48.83 -3.06
C GLY A 239 -16.47 49.28 -2.13
N THR A 240 -16.09 49.79 -0.97
CA THR A 240 -16.96 50.65 -0.17
C THR A 240 -16.22 51.97 -0.02
N SER A 241 -16.59 52.92 -0.89
CA SER A 241 -16.33 54.33 -0.71
C SER A 241 -17.00 54.79 0.60
N THR A 242 -16.21 54.99 1.65
CA THR A 242 -16.67 55.74 2.83
C THR A 242 -16.18 57.18 2.67
N PRO A 243 -17.06 58.17 2.50
CA PRO A 243 -16.65 59.57 2.45
C PRO A 243 -16.14 60.01 3.82
N ARG A 244 -14.95 60.63 3.82
CA ARG A 244 -14.38 61.35 4.95
C ARG A 244 -15.12 62.68 5.12
N PRO A 245 -15.86 62.95 6.21
CA PRO A 245 -16.34 64.29 6.48
C PRO A 245 -15.16 65.14 6.98
N SER A 246 -14.83 66.17 6.21
CA SER A 246 -14.00 67.29 6.64
C SER A 246 -14.78 68.09 7.68
N ALA A 247 -14.37 68.01 8.94
CA ALA A 247 -14.71 69.02 9.95
C ALA A 247 -13.45 69.83 10.26
N SER A 248 -13.33 70.94 9.53
CA SER A 248 -12.55 72.10 9.93
C SER A 248 -13.49 73.00 10.73
N SER A 249 -13.23 73.20 12.01
CA SER A 249 -13.65 74.41 12.72
C SER A 249 -12.63 74.77 13.78
N SER A 250 -11.87 75.80 13.43
CA SER A 250 -11.11 76.72 14.26
C SER A 250 -11.97 77.41 15.33
N GLY A 251 -11.39 77.72 16.49
CA GLY A 251 -11.99 78.57 17.53
C GLY A 251 -11.48 78.21 18.91
#